data_AF-A0A2D9P6Y3-F1
#
_entry.id   AF-A0A2D9P6Y3-F1
#
_cell.length_a   1.000
_cell.length_b   1.000
_cell.length_c   1.000
_cell.angle_alpha   90.00
_cell.angle_beta   90.00
_cell.angle_gamma   90.00
#
_symmetry.space_group_name_H-M   'P 1'
#
loop_
_entity.id
_entity.type
_entity.pdbx_description
1 polymer ?
#
loop_
_entity_poly.entity_id
_entity_poly.type
_entity_poly.pdbx_seq_one_letter_code
_entity_poly.pdbx_strand_id
1 'polypeptide(L)'
;MSAPKEIKIDPLLLTTTHEKYPPFLIESLENYFVERFMKEKKYQEYKHVYFLPVHWTVLSNRCYQYHLDQPHAQAVKKMFAELPHKKKYYILCQYANGLRFPYPKHLNFEIHGGHLADHPIPLIYEDGGFLESQSKIPFHEKKWLCSFVGADQERGHRKDICDYMNSYDDVCILIHKWTGNIKKPMQDNFIHITSNSKFCLAPRGWGKSSFRFFEAWKLGSIPVYIWTEDIWLPYQDIIDYTKFSIIIHFNDVDKIHDILSKIDEKQYNQMFEEYEKVKHLFTLDGFYTYFCDLMKKDDEHYENMA
;
A
#
# COMPACT_ATOMS: atom_id res chain seq x y z
N MET A 1 -31.59 23.98 4.51
CA MET A 1 -30.40 23.60 3.71
C MET A 1 -30.87 22.62 2.65
N SER A 2 -30.66 22.93 1.36
CA SER A 2 -30.96 21.98 0.28
C SER A 2 -30.09 20.73 0.46
N ALA A 3 -30.67 19.54 0.23
CA ALA A 3 -29.91 18.30 0.21
C ALA A 3 -28.65 18.45 -0.68
N PRO A 4 -27.50 17.84 -0.33
CA PRO A 4 -26.33 17.87 -1.19
C PRO A 4 -26.73 17.43 -2.59
N LYS A 5 -26.43 18.25 -3.60
CA LYS A 5 -26.63 17.86 -4.99
C LYS A 5 -25.72 16.64 -5.19
N GLU A 6 -26.33 15.47 -5.42
CA GLU A 6 -25.60 14.23 -5.62
C GLU A 6 -24.56 14.43 -6.73
N ILE A 7 -23.28 14.27 -6.40
CA ILE A 7 -22.21 14.35 -7.39
C ILE A 7 -22.44 13.16 -8.34
N LYS A 8 -22.87 13.45 -9.56
CA LYS A 8 -23.08 12.41 -10.58
C LYS A 8 -21.73 11.91 -11.05
N ILE A 9 -21.36 10.71 -10.60
CA ILE A 9 -20.13 10.06 -11.03
C ILE A 9 -20.38 9.44 -12.41
N ASP A 10 -19.55 9.83 -13.37
CA ASP A 10 -19.58 9.25 -14.71
C ASP A 10 -19.19 7.76 -14.63
N PRO A 11 -19.96 6.83 -15.23
CA PRO A 11 -19.65 5.40 -15.21
C PRO A 11 -18.23 5.07 -15.72
N LEU A 12 -17.63 5.92 -16.56
CA LEU A 12 -16.23 5.77 -16.98
C LEU A 12 -15.24 5.80 -15.80
N LEU A 13 -15.55 6.56 -14.75
CA LEU A 13 -14.70 6.68 -13.56
C LEU A 13 -14.77 5.45 -12.65
N LEU A 14 -15.80 4.63 -12.82
CA LEU A 14 -16.02 3.36 -12.13
C LEU A 14 -15.53 2.15 -12.97
N THR A 15 -14.86 2.38 -14.10
CA THR A 15 -14.30 1.27 -14.88
C THR A 15 -13.02 0.76 -14.25
N THR A 16 -12.97 -0.55 -14.00
CA THR A 16 -11.79 -1.24 -13.50
C THR A 16 -10.87 -1.65 -14.64
N THR A 17 -9.66 -2.12 -14.30
CA THR A 17 -8.80 -2.87 -15.22
C THR A 17 -8.46 -4.22 -14.61
N HIS A 18 -8.19 -5.21 -15.48
CA HIS A 18 -7.57 -6.46 -15.06
C HIS A 18 -6.11 -6.21 -14.67
N GLU A 19 -5.88 -5.68 -13.48
CA GLU A 19 -4.54 -5.67 -12.89
C GLU A 19 -4.11 -7.09 -12.57
N LYS A 20 -2.84 -7.40 -12.86
CA LYS A 20 -2.22 -8.72 -12.60
C LYS A 20 -1.08 -8.63 -11.59
N TYR A 21 -0.92 -7.45 -10.99
CA TYR A 21 0.13 -7.14 -10.04
C TYR A 21 -0.50 -6.43 -8.83
N PRO A 22 -0.20 -6.83 -7.59
CA PRO A 22 0.76 -7.87 -7.18
C PRO A 22 0.37 -9.30 -7.61
N PRO A 23 1.30 -10.26 -7.62
CA PRO A 23 1.11 -11.56 -8.29
C PRO A 23 -0.03 -12.43 -7.75
N PHE A 24 -0.45 -12.18 -6.50
CA PHE A 24 -1.50 -12.94 -5.82
C PHE A 24 -2.82 -12.16 -5.73
N LEU A 25 -2.93 -11.05 -6.46
CA LEU A 25 -4.08 -10.15 -6.45
C LEU A 25 -5.35 -10.88 -6.93
N ILE A 26 -6.36 -10.95 -6.05
CA ILE A 26 -7.75 -11.23 -6.40
C ILE A 26 -8.54 -9.93 -6.45
N GLU A 27 -8.39 -9.10 -5.42
CA GLU A 27 -9.06 -7.80 -5.32
C GLU A 27 -8.12 -6.73 -4.76
N SER A 28 -8.11 -5.55 -5.39
CA SER A 28 -7.28 -4.41 -4.99
C SER A 28 -7.97 -3.60 -3.89
N LEU A 29 -7.18 -2.89 -3.09
CA LEU A 29 -7.70 -2.01 -2.05
C LEU A 29 -8.57 -0.91 -2.63
N GLU A 30 -8.11 -0.26 -3.71
CA GLU A 30 -8.83 0.84 -4.33
C GLU A 30 -10.18 0.39 -4.92
N ASN A 31 -10.21 -0.76 -5.61
CA ASN A 31 -11.45 -1.27 -6.18
C ASN A 31 -12.45 -1.69 -5.11
N TYR A 32 -12.02 -2.50 -4.14
CA TYR A 32 -12.84 -2.90 -3.01
C TYR A 32 -13.47 -1.69 -2.31
N PHE A 33 -12.65 -0.65 -2.07
CA PHE A 33 -13.11 0.56 -1.40
C PHE A 33 -14.20 1.26 -2.21
N VAL A 34 -13.94 1.54 -3.50
CA VAL A 34 -14.89 2.23 -4.38
C VAL A 34 -16.20 1.45 -4.49
N GLU A 35 -16.13 0.14 -4.75
CA GLU A 35 -17.32 -0.71 -4.90
C GLU A 35 -18.15 -0.74 -3.62
N ARG A 36 -17.50 -0.98 -2.47
CA ARG A 36 -18.19 -1.05 -1.18
C ARG A 36 -18.80 0.29 -0.80
N PHE A 37 -18.05 1.39 -0.94
CA PHE A 37 -18.50 2.74 -0.61
C PHE A 37 -19.74 3.13 -1.42
N MET A 38 -19.75 2.79 -2.71
CA MET A 38 -20.90 3.03 -3.59
C MET A 38 -22.09 2.14 -3.26
N LYS A 39 -21.86 0.83 -3.02
CA LYS A 39 -22.89 -0.15 -2.65
C LYS A 39 -23.59 0.20 -1.34
N GLU A 40 -22.83 0.60 -0.33
CA GLU A 40 -23.33 1.02 0.99
C GLU A 40 -23.93 2.43 0.98
N LYS A 41 -23.82 3.16 -0.14
CA LYS A 41 -24.25 4.56 -0.28
C LYS A 41 -23.63 5.49 0.77
N LYS A 42 -22.38 5.24 1.16
CA LYS A 42 -21.65 6.02 2.17
C LYS A 42 -21.55 7.49 1.85
N TYR A 43 -21.55 7.87 0.57
CA TYR A 43 -21.58 9.27 0.14
C TYR A 43 -22.80 10.06 0.66
N GLN A 44 -23.86 9.40 1.12
CA GLN A 44 -25.05 10.04 1.71
C GLN A 44 -24.90 10.33 3.22
N GLU A 45 -23.90 9.74 3.88
CA GLU A 45 -23.68 9.87 5.33
C GLU A 45 -22.92 11.15 5.70
N TYR A 46 -22.25 11.79 4.74
CA TYR A 46 -21.37 12.94 4.96
C TYR A 46 -21.95 14.22 4.34
N LYS A 47 -21.89 15.34 5.06
CA LYS A 47 -22.45 16.64 4.61
C LYS A 47 -21.40 17.63 4.11
N HIS A 48 -20.19 17.56 4.64
CA HIS A 48 -19.10 18.54 4.48
C HIS A 48 -17.85 17.94 3.84
N VAL A 49 -17.68 16.63 3.95
CA VAL A 49 -16.62 15.89 3.27
C VAL A 49 -17.18 14.99 2.17
N TYR A 50 -16.39 14.77 1.12
CA TYR A 50 -16.77 13.92 -0.01
C TYR A 50 -15.61 13.00 -0.39
N PHE A 51 -15.88 11.71 -0.49
CA PHE A 51 -15.00 10.80 -1.21
C PHE A 51 -15.27 10.91 -2.70
N LEU A 52 -14.21 10.89 -3.53
CA LEU A 52 -14.32 10.83 -4.97
C LEU A 52 -14.11 9.38 -5.44
N PRO A 53 -15.20 8.61 -5.68
CA PRO A 53 -15.15 7.19 -6.03
C PRO A 53 -14.73 7.03 -7.49
N VAL A 54 -13.43 7.18 -7.73
CA VAL A 54 -12.79 7.02 -9.02
C VAL A 54 -11.70 5.98 -8.87
N HIS A 55 -11.57 5.09 -9.85
CA HIS A 55 -10.39 4.22 -9.92
C HIS A 55 -9.18 5.02 -10.44
N TRP A 56 -8.58 5.81 -9.54
CA TRP A 56 -7.44 6.68 -9.81
C TRP A 56 -6.21 5.92 -10.31
N THR A 57 -6.02 4.67 -9.88
CA THR A 57 -4.94 3.81 -10.37
C THR A 57 -5.15 3.43 -11.83
N VAL A 58 -6.39 3.07 -12.21
CA VAL A 58 -6.77 2.82 -13.61
C VAL A 58 -6.55 4.05 -14.47
N LEU A 59 -7.00 5.22 -13.99
CA LEU A 59 -6.80 6.49 -14.67
C LEU A 59 -5.31 6.79 -14.85
N SER A 60 -4.50 6.54 -13.83
CA SER A 60 -3.06 6.76 -13.87
C SER A 60 -2.39 5.84 -14.90
N ASN A 61 -2.79 4.58 -14.94
CA ASN A 61 -2.26 3.61 -15.90
C ASN A 61 -2.69 3.90 -17.35
N ARG A 62 -3.91 4.42 -17.58
CA ARG A 62 -4.46 4.68 -18.93
C ARG A 62 -4.13 6.05 -19.50
N CYS A 63 -4.12 7.09 -18.67
CA CYS A 63 -4.17 8.47 -19.15
C CYS A 63 -2.92 9.29 -18.83
N TYR A 64 -2.18 8.94 -17.77
CA TYR A 64 -1.26 9.89 -17.14
C TYR A 64 -0.09 10.32 -18.04
N GLN A 65 0.49 9.43 -18.83
CA GLN A 65 1.71 9.82 -19.55
C GLN A 65 1.47 10.52 -20.90
N TYR A 66 0.34 10.31 -21.60
CA TYR A 66 0.23 10.78 -23.00
C TYR A 66 -1.16 11.20 -23.51
N HIS A 67 -2.24 11.09 -22.72
CA HIS A 67 -3.59 11.23 -23.30
C HIS A 67 -4.64 11.88 -22.37
N LEU A 68 -4.43 13.14 -21.99
CA LEU A 68 -5.43 13.93 -21.24
C LEU A 68 -6.72 14.24 -22.04
N ASP A 69 -6.75 13.86 -23.32
CA ASP A 69 -7.91 14.00 -24.21
C ASP A 69 -8.82 12.76 -24.23
N GLN A 70 -8.43 11.68 -23.56
CA GLN A 70 -9.24 10.45 -23.47
C GLN A 70 -10.56 10.68 -22.71
N PRO A 71 -11.61 9.89 -22.99
CA PRO A 71 -12.90 10.00 -22.32
C PRO A 71 -12.80 9.98 -20.79
N HIS A 72 -11.97 9.10 -20.21
CA HIS A 72 -11.73 9.04 -18.76
C HIS A 72 -11.18 10.35 -18.20
N ALA A 73 -10.20 10.95 -18.87
CA ALA A 73 -9.62 12.22 -18.44
C ALA A 73 -10.63 13.37 -18.56
N GLN A 74 -11.46 13.38 -19.61
CA GLN A 74 -12.53 14.36 -19.76
C GLN A 74 -13.62 14.21 -18.70
N ALA A 75 -13.97 12.97 -18.33
CA ALA A 75 -14.90 12.69 -17.24
C ALA A 75 -14.38 13.22 -15.90
N VAL A 76 -13.10 13.06 -15.58
CA VAL A 76 -12.49 13.64 -14.37
C VAL A 76 -12.50 15.17 -14.40
N LYS A 77 -12.10 15.77 -15.53
CA LYS A 77 -12.13 17.24 -15.69
C LYS A 77 -13.54 17.80 -15.47
N LYS A 78 -14.56 17.14 -16.02
CA LYS A 78 -15.95 17.50 -15.83
C LYS A 78 -16.39 17.36 -14.37
N MET A 79 -16.07 16.24 -13.73
CA MET A 79 -16.35 16.02 -12.30
C MET A 79 -15.74 17.15 -11.45
N PHE A 80 -14.46 17.48 -11.65
CA PHE A 80 -13.79 18.56 -10.92
C PHE A 80 -14.43 19.94 -11.13
N ALA A 81 -14.91 20.25 -12.34
CA ALA A 81 -15.58 21.52 -12.63
C ALA A 81 -16.95 21.65 -11.94
N GLU A 82 -17.57 20.53 -11.56
CA GLU A 82 -18.88 20.49 -10.90
C GLU A 82 -18.79 20.41 -9.36
N LEU A 83 -17.58 20.26 -8.80
CA LEU A 83 -17.37 20.15 -7.36
C LEU A 83 -17.71 21.46 -6.62
N PRO A 84 -18.56 21.41 -5.57
CA PRO A 84 -18.83 22.58 -4.73
C PRO A 84 -17.59 23.22 -4.10
N HIS A 85 -17.55 24.55 -4.09
CA HIS A 85 -16.54 25.27 -3.31
C HIS A 85 -16.79 25.11 -1.80
N LYS A 86 -15.72 25.22 -0.99
CA LYS A 86 -15.74 25.14 0.49
C LYS A 86 -16.12 23.76 1.06
N LYS A 87 -15.80 22.69 0.34
CA LYS A 87 -15.92 21.30 0.81
C LYS A 87 -14.54 20.63 0.79
N LYS A 88 -14.38 19.55 1.57
CA LYS A 88 -13.18 18.72 1.59
C LYS A 88 -13.38 17.46 0.76
N TYR A 89 -12.38 17.10 -0.04
CA TYR A 89 -12.44 16.00 -0.99
C TYR A 89 -11.36 14.95 -0.72
N TYR A 90 -11.77 13.71 -0.49
CA TYR A 90 -10.89 12.58 -0.29
C TYR A 90 -10.66 11.84 -1.61
N ILE A 91 -9.40 11.52 -1.86
CA ILE A 91 -8.96 10.68 -2.97
C ILE A 91 -8.17 9.50 -2.40
N LEU A 92 -8.52 8.29 -2.83
CA LEU A 92 -7.75 7.08 -2.56
C LEU A 92 -7.08 6.63 -3.86
N CYS A 93 -5.74 6.63 -3.92
CA CYS A 93 -4.98 6.27 -5.11
C CYS A 93 -3.86 5.27 -4.78
N GLN A 94 -4.06 4.01 -5.13
CA GLN A 94 -3.10 2.93 -4.84
C GLN A 94 -1.87 2.93 -5.77
N TYR A 95 -1.91 3.70 -6.85
CA TYR A 95 -0.78 3.85 -7.77
C TYR A 95 0.50 4.27 -7.03
N ALA A 96 1.62 3.61 -7.33
CA ALA A 96 2.87 3.76 -6.58
C ALA A 96 3.37 5.22 -6.51
N ASN A 97 3.11 6.01 -7.55
CA ASN A 97 3.47 7.42 -7.57
C ASN A 97 2.39 8.36 -7.02
N GLY A 98 1.28 7.87 -6.46
CA GLY A 98 0.14 8.67 -6.03
C GLY A 98 -0.66 9.27 -7.19
N LEU A 99 -1.50 10.25 -6.87
CA LEU A 99 -2.33 10.96 -7.85
C LEU A 99 -1.45 11.89 -8.70
N ARG A 100 -1.29 11.55 -9.97
CA ARG A 100 -0.53 12.39 -10.91
C ARG A 100 -1.40 13.17 -11.90
N PHE A 101 -2.70 12.97 -11.87
CA PHE A 101 -3.64 13.72 -12.71
C PHE A 101 -3.73 15.19 -12.23
N PRO A 102 -3.71 16.21 -13.10
CA PRO A 102 -3.86 17.60 -12.68
C PRO A 102 -5.22 17.85 -12.01
N TYR A 103 -5.21 18.48 -10.83
CA TYR A 103 -6.42 18.81 -10.07
C TYR A 103 -6.43 20.28 -9.62
N PRO A 104 -7.63 20.89 -9.44
CA PRO A 104 -7.74 22.31 -9.12
C PRO A 104 -7.23 22.63 -7.71
N LYS A 105 -6.12 23.38 -7.63
CA LYS A 105 -5.45 23.74 -6.35
C LYS A 105 -6.25 24.66 -5.43
N HIS A 106 -7.34 25.26 -5.93
CA HIS A 106 -8.24 26.09 -5.13
C HIS A 106 -9.30 25.28 -4.37
N LEU A 107 -9.41 23.98 -4.63
CA LEU A 107 -10.26 23.06 -3.85
C LEU A 107 -9.43 22.36 -2.77
N ASN A 108 -10.09 21.97 -1.69
CA ASN A 108 -9.46 21.31 -0.55
C ASN A 108 -9.45 19.78 -0.76
N PHE A 109 -8.37 19.26 -1.34
CA PHE A 109 -8.16 17.82 -1.52
C PHE A 109 -7.28 17.25 -0.41
N GLU A 110 -7.62 16.05 0.03
CA GLU A 110 -6.76 15.19 0.84
C GLU A 110 -6.56 13.86 0.10
N ILE A 111 -5.32 13.58 -0.27
CA ILE A 111 -4.94 12.45 -1.11
C ILE A 111 -4.29 11.40 -0.22
N HIS A 112 -4.84 10.20 -0.25
CA HIS A 112 -4.31 9.01 0.41
C HIS A 112 -3.76 8.07 -0.66
N GLY A 113 -2.48 7.71 -0.58
CA GLY A 113 -1.88 6.88 -1.61
C GLY A 113 -0.38 6.69 -1.58
N GLY A 114 0.17 6.51 -2.78
CA GLY A 114 1.60 6.35 -3.03
C GLY A 114 2.42 7.63 -2.77
N HIS A 115 3.62 7.67 -3.35
CA HIS A 115 4.68 8.63 -2.99
C HIS A 115 4.31 10.13 -3.03
N LEU A 116 3.39 10.55 -3.90
CA LEU A 116 2.99 11.96 -4.06
C LEU A 116 1.66 12.30 -3.36
N ALA A 117 1.15 11.40 -2.53
CA ALA A 117 -0.05 11.64 -1.74
C ALA A 117 0.28 12.45 -0.47
N ASP A 118 -0.76 12.93 0.22
CA ASP A 118 -0.63 13.61 1.52
C ASP A 118 -0.46 12.59 2.66
N HIS A 119 -1.14 11.45 2.54
CA HIS A 119 -1.12 10.38 3.53
C HIS A 119 -0.80 9.00 2.91
N PRO A 120 -0.02 8.16 3.59
CA PRO A 120 0.25 6.80 3.16
C PRO A 120 -0.97 5.88 3.36
N ILE A 121 -1.11 4.91 2.46
CA ILE A 121 -2.07 3.80 2.59
C ILE A 121 -1.33 2.48 2.78
N PRO A 122 -1.95 1.47 3.40
CA PRO A 122 -1.40 0.12 3.38
C PRO A 122 -1.38 -0.40 1.94
N LEU A 123 -0.20 -0.80 1.46
CA LEU A 123 -0.07 -1.51 0.19
C LEU A 123 -0.49 -2.97 0.39
N ILE A 124 -1.81 -3.18 0.47
CA ILE A 124 -2.46 -4.46 0.69
C ILE A 124 -3.46 -4.76 -0.42
N TYR A 125 -3.88 -6.01 -0.46
CA TYR A 125 -4.84 -6.55 -1.42
C TYR A 125 -5.41 -7.88 -0.88
N GLU A 126 -6.53 -8.31 -1.44
CA GLU A 126 -7.13 -9.62 -1.17
C GLU A 126 -6.44 -10.70 -2.02
N ASP A 127 -6.08 -11.80 -1.37
CA ASP A 127 -5.46 -12.98 -1.97
C ASP A 127 -6.23 -14.28 -1.65
N GLY A 128 -7.43 -14.18 -1.10
CA GLY A 128 -8.26 -15.30 -0.67
C GLY A 128 -7.66 -16.07 0.51
N GLY A 129 -6.82 -15.42 1.30
CA GLY A 129 -6.03 -16.07 2.36
C GLY A 129 -4.90 -16.96 1.83
N PHE A 130 -4.57 -16.90 0.54
CA PHE A 130 -3.60 -17.78 -0.09
C PHE A 130 -2.22 -17.71 0.59
N LEU A 131 -1.65 -16.52 0.81
CA LEU A 131 -0.34 -16.38 1.43
C LEU A 131 -0.34 -16.79 2.90
N GLU A 132 -1.40 -16.49 3.65
CA GLU A 132 -1.50 -16.83 5.07
C GLU A 132 -1.70 -18.33 5.30
N SER A 133 -2.31 -19.03 4.32
CA SER A 133 -2.48 -20.49 4.35
C SER A 133 -1.19 -21.27 4.06
N GLN A 134 -0.12 -20.61 3.60
CA GLN A 134 1.16 -21.28 3.35
C GLN A 134 1.75 -21.82 4.66
N SER A 135 2.47 -22.95 4.57
CA SER A 135 3.13 -23.53 5.73
C SER A 135 4.17 -22.57 6.31
N LYS A 136 4.04 -22.28 7.61
CA LYS A 136 4.97 -21.42 8.35
C LYS A 136 6.06 -22.28 8.98
N ILE A 137 7.32 -21.95 8.70
CA ILE A 137 8.49 -22.64 9.24
C ILE A 137 8.88 -21.99 10.59
N PRO A 138 9.04 -22.76 11.69
CA PRO A 138 9.48 -22.24 12.98
C PRO A 138 10.86 -21.57 12.94
N PHE A 139 11.12 -20.61 13.82
CA PHE A 139 12.33 -19.78 13.80
C PHE A 139 13.64 -20.59 13.71
N HIS A 140 13.76 -21.69 14.47
CA HIS A 140 14.97 -22.51 14.52
C HIS A 140 15.16 -23.42 13.29
N GLU A 141 14.10 -23.63 12.49
CA GLU A 141 14.15 -24.42 11.25
C GLU A 141 14.35 -23.55 10.00
N LYS A 142 14.15 -22.23 10.12
CA LYS A 142 14.33 -21.30 9.00
C LYS A 142 15.78 -21.29 8.55
N LYS A 143 15.98 -21.58 7.26
CA LYS A 143 17.29 -21.68 6.62
C LYS A 143 18.03 -20.34 6.58
N TRP A 144 17.32 -19.27 6.27
CA TRP A 144 17.93 -17.97 6.00
C TRP A 144 17.69 -16.99 7.16
N LEU A 145 18.71 -16.22 7.50
CA LEU A 145 18.54 -15.05 8.35
C LEU A 145 17.61 -14.05 7.67
N CYS A 146 17.92 -13.71 6.42
CA CYS A 146 17.13 -12.75 5.66
C CYS A 146 17.06 -13.12 4.17
N SER A 147 16.03 -12.63 3.47
CA SER A 147 15.98 -12.74 2.02
C SER A 147 15.38 -11.54 1.32
N PHE A 148 15.67 -11.45 0.02
CA PHE A 148 14.94 -10.60 -0.93
C PHE A 148 14.59 -11.42 -2.17
N VAL A 149 13.32 -11.42 -2.56
CA VAL A 149 12.88 -11.97 -3.84
C VAL A 149 12.03 -10.93 -4.57
N GLY A 150 12.49 -10.50 -5.75
CA GLY A 150 11.74 -9.52 -6.53
C GLY A 150 12.49 -8.85 -7.67
N ALA A 151 11.80 -7.90 -8.29
CA ALA A 151 12.33 -7.14 -9.41
C ALA A 151 13.41 -6.16 -8.96
N ASP A 152 14.51 -6.08 -9.71
CA ASP A 152 15.39 -4.93 -9.69
C ASP A 152 14.60 -3.69 -10.14
N GLN A 153 14.64 -2.64 -9.33
CA GLN A 153 14.02 -1.36 -9.62
C GLN A 153 15.06 -0.30 -9.34
N GLU A 154 15.35 0.53 -10.35
CA GLU A 154 16.38 1.59 -10.27
C GLU A 154 16.07 2.59 -9.13
N ARG A 155 14.79 2.80 -8.82
CA ARG A 155 14.38 3.65 -7.69
C ARG A 155 14.51 2.91 -6.38
N GLY A 156 15.15 3.58 -5.41
CA GLY A 156 15.24 3.10 -4.02
C GLY A 156 16.43 2.20 -3.73
N HIS A 157 17.49 2.26 -4.55
CA HIS A 157 18.76 1.57 -4.29
C HIS A 157 18.63 0.07 -4.07
N ARG A 158 17.60 -0.56 -4.66
CA ARG A 158 17.30 -1.97 -4.41
C ARG A 158 18.44 -2.88 -4.82
N LYS A 159 19.07 -2.60 -5.96
CA LYS A 159 20.25 -3.33 -6.42
C LYS A 159 21.40 -3.19 -5.43
N ASP A 160 21.72 -1.97 -5.00
CA ASP A 160 22.80 -1.70 -4.06
C ASP A 160 22.59 -2.43 -2.72
N ILE A 161 21.37 -2.38 -2.17
CA ILE A 161 20.98 -3.11 -0.96
C ILE A 161 21.19 -4.61 -1.16
N CYS A 162 20.70 -5.16 -2.26
CA CYS A 162 20.75 -6.59 -2.51
C CYS A 162 22.18 -7.07 -2.79
N ASP A 163 22.97 -6.31 -3.55
CA ASP A 163 24.38 -6.62 -3.80
C ASP A 163 25.17 -6.65 -2.49
N TYR A 164 24.93 -5.67 -1.60
CA TYR A 164 25.54 -5.63 -0.28
C TYR A 164 25.12 -6.84 0.57
N MET A 165 23.81 -7.08 0.68
CA MET A 165 23.28 -8.15 1.53
C MET A 165 23.62 -9.55 1.00
N ASN A 166 23.89 -9.71 -0.30
CA ASN A 166 24.28 -10.98 -0.92
C ASN A 166 25.71 -11.43 -0.54
N SER A 167 26.50 -10.61 0.18
CA SER A 167 27.82 -11.03 0.67
C SER A 167 27.78 -11.94 1.90
N TYR A 168 26.61 -12.10 2.53
CA TYR A 168 26.43 -12.91 3.73
C TYR A 168 25.89 -14.31 3.38
N ASP A 169 26.54 -15.36 3.89
CA ASP A 169 26.22 -16.76 3.56
C ASP A 169 24.82 -17.21 4.02
N ASP A 170 24.25 -16.53 5.02
CA ASP A 170 22.93 -16.79 5.60
C ASP A 170 21.83 -15.87 5.02
N VAL A 171 22.12 -15.16 3.92
CA VAL A 171 21.18 -14.30 3.21
C VAL A 171 20.88 -14.85 1.81
N CYS A 172 19.60 -14.85 1.42
CA CYS A 172 19.18 -15.33 0.10
C CYS A 172 18.60 -14.20 -0.76
N ILE A 173 19.28 -13.85 -1.85
CA ILE A 173 18.84 -12.84 -2.80
C ILE A 173 18.47 -13.48 -4.14
N LEU A 174 17.23 -13.26 -4.59
CA LEU A 174 16.76 -13.64 -5.91
C LEU A 174 16.16 -12.43 -6.64
N ILE A 175 17.00 -11.79 -7.46
CA ILE A 175 16.61 -10.64 -8.28
C ILE A 175 16.23 -11.06 -9.69
N HIS A 176 15.22 -10.40 -10.25
CA HIS A 176 14.86 -10.50 -11.67
C HIS A 176 14.57 -9.13 -12.29
N LYS A 177 14.44 -9.04 -13.62
CA LYS A 177 13.98 -7.80 -14.27
C LYS A 177 12.49 -7.56 -13.98
N TRP A 178 12.09 -6.29 -13.87
CA TRP A 178 10.68 -5.94 -13.68
C TRP A 178 9.80 -6.46 -14.81
N THR A 179 8.64 -7.02 -14.43
CA THR A 179 7.59 -7.46 -15.34
C THR A 179 6.24 -7.35 -14.61
N GLY A 180 5.20 -6.90 -15.31
CA GLY A 180 3.83 -6.86 -14.79
C GLY A 180 3.15 -8.24 -14.74
N ASN A 181 3.83 -9.30 -15.20
CA ASN A 181 3.32 -10.67 -15.20
C ASN A 181 4.35 -11.61 -14.55
N ILE A 182 4.20 -11.84 -13.24
CA ILE A 182 5.06 -12.74 -12.47
C ILE A 182 4.58 -14.18 -12.69
N LYS A 183 5.44 -15.01 -13.29
CA LYS A 183 5.10 -16.41 -13.58
C LYS A 183 5.10 -17.25 -12.32
N LYS A 184 4.32 -18.34 -12.31
CA LYS A 184 4.20 -19.24 -11.16
C LYS A 184 5.53 -19.70 -10.53
N PRO A 185 6.58 -20.09 -11.28
CA PRO A 185 7.87 -20.45 -10.65
C PRO A 185 8.51 -19.31 -9.84
N MET A 186 8.31 -18.05 -10.26
CA MET A 186 8.81 -16.89 -9.52
C MET A 186 7.98 -16.65 -8.25
N GLN A 187 6.67 -16.89 -8.32
CA GLN A 187 5.78 -16.84 -7.17
C GLN A 187 6.13 -17.94 -6.15
N ASP A 188 6.33 -19.17 -6.62
CA ASP A 188 6.72 -20.32 -5.81
C ASP A 188 8.07 -20.06 -5.12
N ASN A 189 9.04 -19.47 -5.83
CA ASN A 189 10.31 -19.05 -5.24
C ASN A 189 10.14 -17.97 -4.17
N PHE A 190 9.28 -16.96 -4.43
CA PHE A 190 8.98 -15.92 -3.43
C PHE A 190 8.41 -16.53 -2.15
N ILE A 191 7.40 -17.41 -2.28
CA ILE A 191 6.77 -18.09 -1.15
C ILE A 191 7.80 -18.92 -0.38
N HIS A 192 8.53 -19.81 -1.09
CA HIS A 192 9.47 -20.73 -0.48
C HIS A 192 10.62 -20.01 0.24
N ILE A 193 11.25 -19.03 -0.41
CA ILE A 193 12.39 -18.33 0.16
C ILE A 193 11.93 -17.46 1.33
N THR A 194 10.83 -16.72 1.18
CA THR A 194 10.34 -15.81 2.23
C THR A 194 9.87 -16.59 3.46
N SER A 195 9.11 -17.68 3.29
CA SER A 195 8.65 -18.48 4.43
C SER A 195 9.80 -19.19 5.17
N ASN A 196 10.89 -19.47 4.46
CA ASN A 196 12.11 -20.06 5.01
C ASN A 196 13.15 -19.02 5.47
N SER A 197 12.77 -17.74 5.55
CA SER A 197 13.62 -16.64 6.03
C SER A 197 13.05 -16.04 7.31
N LYS A 198 13.90 -15.75 8.30
CA LYS A 198 13.47 -15.06 9.53
C LYS A 198 12.98 -13.66 9.18
N PHE A 199 13.76 -12.96 8.36
CA PHE A 199 13.45 -11.60 7.93
C PHE A 199 13.30 -11.51 6.40
N CYS A 200 12.49 -10.57 5.93
CA CYS A 200 12.29 -10.30 4.52
C CYS A 200 12.61 -8.84 4.21
N LEU A 201 13.63 -8.58 3.39
CA LEU A 201 13.95 -7.23 2.95
C LEU A 201 12.79 -6.67 2.13
N ALA A 202 12.24 -5.54 2.57
CA ALA A 202 11.17 -4.83 1.90
C ALA A 202 11.62 -3.39 1.54
N PRO A 203 12.70 -3.23 0.73
CA PRO A 203 13.07 -1.92 0.24
C PRO A 203 11.96 -1.38 -0.65
N ARG A 204 11.82 -0.05 -0.64
CA ARG A 204 10.89 0.66 -1.52
C ARG A 204 11.08 0.28 -2.99
N GLY A 205 10.06 0.58 -3.80
CA GLY A 205 10.11 0.40 -5.24
C GLY A 205 9.94 1.72 -5.99
N TRP A 206 9.10 1.73 -7.01
CA TRP A 206 8.65 2.96 -7.66
C TRP A 206 8.04 3.97 -6.67
N GLY A 207 7.28 3.48 -5.69
CA GLY A 207 6.76 4.25 -4.56
C GLY A 207 7.70 4.22 -3.36
N LYS A 208 7.27 4.81 -2.23
CA LYS A 208 8.02 4.81 -0.96
C LYS A 208 7.82 3.55 -0.09
N SER A 209 6.97 2.61 -0.54
CA SER A 209 6.71 1.33 0.13
C SER A 209 6.56 0.20 -0.91
N SER A 210 6.31 -1.02 -0.44
CA SER A 210 6.18 -2.24 -1.27
C SER A 210 5.13 -3.19 -0.68
N PHE A 211 4.32 -3.83 -1.54
CA PHE A 211 3.39 -4.92 -1.14
C PHE A 211 4.08 -6.00 -0.29
N ARG A 212 5.35 -6.30 -0.63
CA ARG A 212 6.23 -7.22 0.11
C ARG A 212 6.27 -6.99 1.62
N PHE A 213 6.15 -5.74 2.07
CA PHE A 213 6.14 -5.44 3.51
C PHE A 213 5.00 -6.20 4.21
N PHE A 214 3.81 -6.24 3.62
CA PHE A 214 2.66 -6.94 4.17
C PHE A 214 2.62 -8.43 3.77
N GLU A 215 3.13 -8.79 2.59
CA GLU A 215 3.23 -10.21 2.17
C GLU A 215 4.19 -11.01 3.07
N ALA A 216 5.28 -10.41 3.55
CA ALA A 216 6.25 -11.05 4.44
C ALA A 216 5.59 -11.60 5.72
N TRP A 217 4.72 -10.80 6.34
CA TRP A 217 3.97 -11.19 7.52
C TRP A 217 3.11 -12.42 7.29
N LYS A 218 2.36 -12.43 6.17
CA LYS A 218 1.48 -13.55 5.80
C LYS A 218 2.28 -14.86 5.66
N LEU A 219 3.52 -14.77 5.17
CA LEU A 219 4.44 -15.90 4.99
C LEU A 219 5.25 -16.26 6.25
N GLY A 220 5.00 -15.60 7.38
CA GLY A 220 5.71 -15.88 8.63
C GLY A 220 7.16 -15.42 8.60
N SER A 221 7.44 -14.26 8.01
CA SER A 221 8.73 -13.58 8.00
C SER A 221 8.56 -12.12 8.43
N ILE A 222 9.48 -11.58 9.23
CA ILE A 222 9.41 -10.19 9.71
C ILE A 222 9.96 -9.25 8.62
N PRO A 223 9.21 -8.23 8.17
CA PRO A 223 9.70 -7.32 7.16
C PRO A 223 10.77 -6.37 7.70
N VAL A 224 11.76 -6.10 6.85
CA VAL A 224 12.77 -5.05 7.02
C VAL A 224 12.43 -3.93 6.06
N TYR A 225 11.77 -2.89 6.57
CA TYR A 225 11.44 -1.69 5.79
C TYR A 225 12.66 -0.79 5.66
N ILE A 226 13.13 -0.63 4.43
CA ILE A 226 14.29 0.19 4.10
C ILE A 226 13.81 1.45 3.39
N TRP A 227 13.98 2.60 4.04
CA TRP A 227 13.53 3.90 3.56
C TRP A 227 14.70 4.80 3.14
N THR A 228 14.41 5.81 2.32
CA THR A 228 15.42 6.71 1.72
C THR A 228 15.19 8.18 2.06
N GLU A 229 14.01 8.73 1.79
CA GLU A 229 13.74 10.15 2.05
C GLU A 229 12.96 10.33 3.36
N ASP A 230 11.89 9.55 3.53
CA ASP A 230 11.02 9.58 4.70
C ASP A 230 10.29 8.25 4.85
N ILE A 231 9.84 7.96 6.07
CA ILE A 231 9.06 6.77 6.40
C ILE A 231 7.62 6.96 5.90
N TRP A 232 7.19 6.10 4.97
CA TRP A 232 5.88 6.18 4.32
C TRP A 232 5.01 4.96 4.61
N LEU A 233 4.69 4.79 5.89
CA LEU A 233 3.83 3.71 6.39
C LEU A 233 2.51 4.28 6.94
N PRO A 234 1.37 3.60 6.77
CA PRO A 234 0.08 4.06 7.29
C PRO A 234 0.02 3.98 8.81
N TYR A 235 -0.88 4.76 9.43
CA TYR A 235 -1.22 4.66 10.86
C TYR A 235 -0.08 4.98 11.84
N GLN A 236 0.93 5.75 11.44
CA GLN A 236 2.07 6.10 12.30
C GLN A 236 1.68 6.89 13.56
N ASP A 237 0.46 7.45 13.60
CA ASP A 237 -0.13 8.12 14.75
C ASP A 237 -0.65 7.16 15.82
N ILE A 238 -0.95 5.90 15.46
CA ILE A 238 -1.53 4.90 16.36
C ILE A 238 -0.74 3.58 16.43
N ILE A 239 0.20 3.35 15.51
CA ILE A 239 1.04 2.16 15.43
C ILE A 239 2.52 2.54 15.58
N ASP A 240 3.22 1.84 16.47
CA ASP A 240 4.68 1.85 16.54
C ASP A 240 5.24 0.64 15.78
N TYR A 241 5.71 0.88 14.56
CA TYR A 241 6.24 -0.16 13.68
C TYR A 241 7.51 -0.83 14.23
N THR A 242 8.26 -0.17 15.12
CA THR A 242 9.52 -0.73 15.64
C THR A 242 9.30 -1.93 16.57
N LYS A 243 8.07 -2.11 17.06
CA LYS A 243 7.67 -3.24 17.91
C LYS A 243 7.51 -4.56 17.16
N PHE A 244 7.22 -4.49 15.86
CA PHE A 244 6.98 -5.69 15.06
C PHE A 244 7.79 -5.73 13.77
N SER A 245 8.35 -4.62 13.28
CA SER A 245 9.11 -4.59 12.03
C SER A 245 10.49 -3.99 12.25
N ILE A 246 11.43 -4.29 11.36
CA ILE A 246 12.73 -3.61 11.35
C ILE A 246 12.63 -2.39 10.44
N ILE A 247 12.83 -1.20 11.00
CA ILE A 247 12.76 0.07 10.28
C ILE A 247 14.17 0.64 10.19
N ILE A 248 14.71 0.75 8.97
CA ILE A 248 16.09 1.16 8.77
C ILE A 248 16.24 2.13 7.60
N HIS A 249 17.11 3.12 7.76
CA HIS A 249 17.46 4.03 6.69
C HIS A 249 18.45 3.37 5.71
N PHE A 250 18.37 3.72 4.42
CA PHE A 250 19.27 3.18 3.40
C PHE A 250 20.76 3.38 3.73
N ASN A 251 21.13 4.50 4.35
CA ASN A 251 22.53 4.76 4.73
C ASN A 251 23.05 3.81 5.83
N ASP A 252 22.19 3.04 6.48
CA ASP A 252 22.53 2.09 7.55
C ASP A 252 22.39 0.63 7.07
N VAL A 253 22.35 0.40 5.75
CA VAL A 253 22.25 -0.96 5.16
C VAL A 253 23.38 -1.87 5.66
N ASP A 254 24.55 -1.30 5.94
CA ASP A 254 25.70 -2.01 6.51
C ASP A 254 25.46 -2.60 7.90
N LYS A 255 24.45 -2.11 8.61
CA LYS A 255 24.09 -2.57 9.96
C LYS A 255 22.98 -3.62 9.95
N ILE A 256 22.35 -3.89 8.80
CA ILE A 256 21.18 -4.79 8.73
C ILE A 256 21.54 -6.16 9.29
N HIS A 257 22.59 -6.81 8.78
CA HIS A 257 22.97 -8.15 9.21
C HIS A 257 23.24 -8.23 10.72
N ASP A 258 24.00 -7.29 11.25
CA ASP A 258 24.31 -7.16 12.68
C ASP A 258 23.07 -6.95 13.56
N ILE A 259 22.07 -6.19 13.08
CA ILE A 259 20.80 -6.00 13.79
C ILE A 259 20.01 -7.30 13.79
N LEU A 260 19.84 -7.93 12.62
CA LEU A 260 19.01 -9.12 12.45
C LEU A 260 19.58 -10.33 13.21
N SER A 261 20.90 -10.51 13.19
CA SER A 261 21.58 -11.65 13.85
C SER A 261 21.49 -11.62 15.38
N LYS A 262 21.23 -10.45 15.98
CA LYS A 262 21.05 -10.28 17.43
C LYS A 262 19.63 -10.58 17.92
N ILE A 263 18.67 -10.75 17.00
CA ILE A 263 17.29 -11.04 17.35
C ILE A 263 17.14 -12.55 17.56
N ASP A 264 16.87 -12.94 18.80
CA ASP A 264 16.63 -14.33 19.17
C ASP A 264 15.18 -14.78 18.88
N GLU A 265 14.89 -16.07 19.08
CA GLU A 265 13.56 -16.65 18.85
C GLU A 265 12.48 -16.00 19.73
N LYS A 266 12.84 -15.59 20.96
CA LYS A 266 11.89 -14.98 21.88
C LYS A 266 11.48 -13.59 21.37
N GLN A 267 12.45 -12.76 21.00
CA GLN A 267 12.20 -11.44 20.41
C GLN A 267 11.45 -11.56 19.09
N TYR A 268 11.83 -12.50 18.23
CA TYR A 268 11.14 -12.80 16.98
C TYR A 268 9.65 -13.12 17.21
N ASN A 269 9.34 -14.01 18.16
CA ASN A 269 7.96 -14.37 18.47
C ASN A 269 7.18 -13.19 19.09
N GLN A 270 7.82 -12.38 19.94
CA GLN A 270 7.22 -11.15 20.47
C GLN A 270 6.84 -10.16 19.36
N MET A 271 7.66 -10.04 18.32
CA MET A 271 7.33 -9.18 17.17
C MET A 271 6.08 -9.67 16.43
N PHE A 272 5.88 -11.00 16.30
CA PHE A 272 4.62 -11.55 15.78
C PHE A 272 3.43 -11.28 16.72
N GLU A 273 3.60 -11.41 18.03
CA GLU A 273 2.55 -11.08 19.01
C GLU A 273 2.13 -9.60 18.93
N GLU A 274 3.07 -8.67 18.72
CA GLU A 274 2.76 -7.26 18.51
C GLU A 274 2.06 -7.02 17.16
N TYR A 275 2.49 -7.70 16.09
CA TYR A 275 1.82 -7.65 14.79
C TYR A 275 0.36 -8.13 14.87
N GLU A 276 0.10 -9.22 15.58
CA GLU A 276 -1.25 -9.80 15.72
C GLU A 276 -2.25 -8.82 16.35
N LYS A 277 -1.80 -7.90 17.21
CA LYS A 277 -2.66 -6.86 17.79
C LYS A 277 -3.15 -5.85 16.75
N VAL A 278 -2.35 -5.58 15.73
CA VAL A 278 -2.62 -4.52 14.73
C VAL A 278 -2.99 -5.08 13.35
N LYS A 279 -2.83 -6.39 13.11
CA LYS A 279 -3.00 -6.99 11.76
C LYS A 279 -4.36 -6.72 11.11
N HIS A 280 -5.40 -6.55 11.93
CA HIS A 280 -6.76 -6.26 11.46
C HIS A 280 -6.83 -4.95 10.65
N LEU A 281 -5.95 -3.97 10.95
CA LEU A 281 -5.84 -2.71 10.20
C LEU A 281 -5.22 -2.88 8.80
N PHE A 282 -4.56 -4.01 8.55
CA PHE A 282 -3.92 -4.34 7.27
C PHE A 282 -4.76 -5.29 6.42
N THR A 283 -6.08 -5.24 6.60
CA THR A 283 -7.08 -5.92 5.76
C THR A 283 -7.87 -4.89 4.95
N LEU A 284 -8.51 -5.32 3.86
CA LEU A 284 -9.35 -4.43 3.05
C LEU A 284 -10.49 -3.82 3.91
N ASP A 285 -11.16 -4.65 4.71
CA ASP A 285 -12.18 -4.24 5.67
C ASP A 285 -11.65 -3.27 6.74
N GLY A 286 -10.47 -3.56 7.29
CA GLY A 286 -9.85 -2.75 8.34
C GLY A 286 -9.51 -1.34 7.86
N PHE A 287 -8.85 -1.23 6.69
CA PHE A 287 -8.57 0.09 6.11
C PHE A 287 -9.86 0.82 5.71
N TYR A 288 -10.84 0.11 5.13
CA TYR A 288 -12.13 0.72 4.78
C TYR A 288 -12.82 1.36 5.99
N THR A 289 -12.86 0.63 7.10
CA THR A 289 -13.46 1.09 8.36
C THR A 289 -12.71 2.31 8.90
N TYR A 290 -11.38 2.22 9.00
CA TYR A 290 -10.53 3.32 9.44
C TYR A 290 -10.76 4.60 8.62
N PHE A 291 -10.79 4.47 7.28
CA PHE A 291 -10.96 5.61 6.39
C PHE A 291 -12.34 6.26 6.52
N CYS A 292 -13.39 5.45 6.65
CA CYS A 292 -14.74 5.95 6.87
C CYS A 292 -14.87 6.69 8.21
N ASP A 293 -14.19 6.21 9.26
CA ASP A 293 -14.14 6.86 10.57
C ASP A 293 -13.36 8.18 10.51
N LEU A 294 -12.24 8.22 9.77
CA LEU A 294 -11.49 9.45 9.49
C LEU A 294 -12.39 10.50 8.82
N MET A 295 -13.08 10.11 7.74
CA MET A 295 -14.02 11.01 7.05
C MET A 295 -15.13 11.50 7.97
N LYS A 296 -15.69 10.63 8.82
CA LYS A 296 -16.75 10.97 9.75
C LYS A 296 -16.30 12.00 10.78
N LYS A 297 -15.13 11.79 11.37
CA LYS A 297 -14.52 12.73 12.34
C LYS A 297 -14.34 14.11 11.73
N ASP A 298 -13.89 14.15 10.48
CA ASP A 298 -13.71 15.42 9.78
C ASP A 298 -15.07 16.06 9.43
N ASP A 299 -16.06 15.29 8.99
CA ASP A 299 -17.42 15.80 8.75
C ASP A 299 -18.01 16.49 9.99
N GLU A 300 -17.87 15.86 11.16
CA GLU A 300 -18.29 16.40 12.45
C GLU A 300 -17.51 17.68 12.83
N HIS A 301 -16.21 17.71 12.54
CA HIS A 301 -15.39 18.90 12.77
C HIS A 301 -15.87 20.09 11.92
N TYR A 302 -16.15 19.87 10.63
CA TYR A 302 -16.66 20.92 9.74
C TYR A 302 -18.07 21.37 10.11
N GLU A 303 -18.95 20.48 10.57
CA GLU A 303 -20.28 20.85 11.06
C GLU A 303 -20.18 21.80 12.28
N ASN A 304 -19.22 21.58 13.18
CA ASN A 304 -19.03 22.44 14.35
C ASN A 304 -18.41 23.82 14.03
N MET A 305 -17.83 23.99 12.84
CA MET A 305 -17.25 25.25 12.37
C MET A 305 -18.21 26.09 11.50
N ALA A 306 -19.32 25.50 11.05
CA ALA A 306 -20.30 26.10 10.14
C ALA A 306 -21.40 26.86 10.88
#